data_AF-A0A6G9IEN2-F1
#
_entry.id   AF-A0A6G9IEN2-F1
#
_cell.length_a   1.000
_cell.length_b   1.000
_cell.length_c   1.000
_cell.angle_alpha   90.00
_cell.angle_beta   90.00
_cell.angle_gamma   90.00
#
_symmetry.space_group_name_H-M   'P 1'
#
loop_
_entity.id
_entity.type
_entity.pdbx_description
1 polymer ?
#
loop_
_entity_poly.entity_id
_entity_poly.type
_entity_poly.pdbx_seq_one_letter_code
_entity_poly.pdbx_strand_id
1 'polypeptide(L)'
;MSEAQENLSNLQMVELTIAHYFKQQPLMIPQLVPSLKMVMPTLQLRSIMSIIYDPDAENEDFRATMLSYIDTFKRLNATYQALPEYGTTANIPIPERIAYLHYFAGGSDWWLLEKDTEEQDQNLAFGVIALHQQYPETGSISLDELVASPYVSLDEHFQPKTIKDIRELSDLCNQ
;
A
#
# COMPACT_ATOMS: atom_id res chain seq x y z
N MET A 1 -38.75 -27.44 -24.63
CA MET A 1 -37.52 -27.43 -23.80
C MET A 1 -36.37 -27.77 -24.71
N SER A 2 -35.45 -26.83 -24.93
CA SER A 2 -34.24 -27.04 -25.73
C SER A 2 -33.07 -26.56 -24.88
N GLU A 3 -32.25 -27.52 -24.48
CA GLU A 3 -30.98 -27.34 -23.79
C GLU A 3 -30.01 -26.63 -24.72
N ALA A 4 -29.67 -25.39 -24.37
CA ALA A 4 -28.47 -24.73 -24.82
C ALA A 4 -27.80 -24.15 -23.58
N GLN A 5 -27.22 -25.02 -22.75
CA GLN A 5 -26.21 -24.59 -21.80
C GLN A 5 -24.92 -24.42 -22.59
N GLU A 6 -24.66 -23.18 -23.03
CA GLU A 6 -23.35 -22.78 -23.56
C GLU A 6 -22.29 -23.14 -22.52
N ASN A 7 -21.40 -24.06 -22.88
CA ASN A 7 -20.22 -24.38 -22.09
C ASN A 7 -19.26 -23.20 -22.22
N LEU A 8 -19.38 -22.26 -21.28
CA LEU A 8 -18.46 -21.15 -21.14
C LEU A 8 -17.06 -21.71 -20.82
N SER A 9 -16.04 -21.20 -21.51
CA SER A 9 -14.66 -21.51 -21.14
C SER A 9 -14.38 -21.05 -19.70
N ASN A 10 -13.38 -21.67 -19.04
CA ASN A 10 -12.97 -21.26 -17.69
C ASN A 10 -12.69 -19.75 -17.59
N LEU A 11 -12.14 -19.16 -18.65
CA LEU A 11 -11.85 -17.72 -18.75
C LEU A 11 -13.14 -16.89 -18.78
N GLN A 12 -14.14 -17.32 -19.55
CA GLN A 12 -15.45 -16.65 -19.62
C GLN A 12 -16.26 -16.81 -18.34
N MET A 13 -16.17 -17.96 -17.66
CA MET A 13 -16.77 -18.16 -16.34
C MET A 13 -16.15 -17.22 -15.30
N VAL A 14 -14.83 -17.08 -15.30
CA VAL A 14 -14.12 -16.14 -14.42
C VAL A 14 -14.55 -14.70 -14.71
N GLU A 15 -14.59 -14.29 -15.98
CA GLU A 15 -15.04 -12.94 -16.37
C GLU A 15 -16.49 -12.66 -15.95
N LEU A 16 -17.39 -13.63 -16.08
CA LEU A 16 -18.79 -13.49 -15.67
C LEU A 16 -18.97 -13.46 -14.16
N THR A 17 -18.23 -14.28 -13.41
CA THR A 17 -18.23 -14.26 -11.95
C THR A 17 -17.70 -12.94 -11.43
N ILE A 18 -16.60 -12.44 -12.00
CA ILE A 18 -16.04 -11.11 -11.71
C ILE A 18 -17.09 -10.02 -12.00
N ALA A 19 -17.72 -10.04 -13.18
CA ALA A 19 -18.72 -9.05 -13.58
C ALA A 19 -20.00 -9.10 -12.72
N HIS A 20 -20.43 -10.29 -12.28
CA HIS A 20 -21.57 -10.48 -11.39
C HIS A 20 -21.26 -9.95 -9.98
N TYR A 21 -20.06 -10.26 -9.48
CA TYR A 21 -19.58 -9.78 -8.19
C TYR A 21 -19.50 -8.25 -8.13
N PHE A 22 -18.97 -7.62 -9.18
CA PHE A 22 -18.92 -6.16 -9.32
C PHE A 22 -20.30 -5.50 -9.52
N LYS A 23 -21.30 -6.23 -10.00
CA LYS A 23 -22.67 -5.72 -10.13
C LYS A 23 -23.39 -5.59 -8.79
N GLN A 24 -23.04 -6.42 -7.81
CA GLN A 24 -23.71 -6.43 -6.49
C GLN A 24 -23.02 -5.53 -5.46
N GLN A 25 -21.74 -5.26 -5.64
CA GLN A 25 -20.95 -4.32 -4.84
C GLN A 25 -20.09 -3.54 -5.85
N PRO A 26 -20.32 -2.24 -6.10
CA PRO A 26 -19.40 -1.44 -6.89
C PRO A 26 -18.11 -1.24 -6.08
N LEU A 27 -17.32 -2.30 -6.02
CA LEU A 27 -16.02 -2.33 -5.40
C LEU A 27 -15.11 -1.43 -6.22
N MET A 28 -14.84 -0.24 -5.71
CA MET A 28 -13.96 0.78 -6.31
C MET A 28 -12.50 0.31 -6.47
N ILE A 29 -12.21 -0.99 -6.29
CA ILE A 29 -10.88 -1.60 -6.33
C ILE A 29 -10.12 -1.24 -7.61
N PRO A 30 -10.70 -1.31 -8.82
CA PRO A 30 -9.98 -0.90 -10.03
C PRO A 30 -9.47 0.55 -9.98
N GLN A 31 -10.16 1.45 -9.26
CA GLN A 31 -9.77 2.85 -9.12
C GLN A 31 -8.66 3.05 -8.07
N LEU A 32 -8.52 2.12 -7.11
CA LEU A 32 -7.47 2.17 -6.08
C LEU A 32 -6.15 1.57 -6.59
N VAL A 33 -6.21 0.62 -7.52
CA VAL A 33 -5.04 -0.12 -8.03
C VAL A 33 -3.90 0.78 -8.51
N PRO A 34 -4.13 1.88 -9.26
CA PRO A 34 -3.04 2.75 -9.70
C PRO A 34 -2.21 3.29 -8.53
N SER A 35 -2.84 3.88 -7.51
CA SER A 35 -2.12 4.41 -6.34
C SER A 35 -1.49 3.30 -5.51
N LEU A 36 -2.17 2.15 -5.35
CA LEU A 36 -1.60 1.02 -4.61
C LEU A 36 -0.36 0.44 -5.29
N LYS A 37 -0.29 0.43 -6.63
CA LYS A 37 0.91 0.03 -7.37
C LYS A 37 2.11 0.96 -7.14
N MET A 38 1.88 2.21 -6.76
CA MET A 38 2.95 3.16 -6.47
C MET A 38 3.59 2.93 -5.10
N VAL A 39 2.87 2.31 -4.16
CA VAL A 39 3.29 2.24 -2.76
C VAL A 39 3.38 0.83 -2.20
N MET A 40 2.70 -0.16 -2.77
CA MET A 40 2.65 -1.50 -2.20
C MET A 40 3.59 -2.43 -2.97
N PRO A 41 4.51 -3.16 -2.28
CA PRO A 41 5.34 -4.18 -2.90
C PRO A 41 4.54 -5.14 -3.78
N THR A 42 5.06 -5.41 -4.97
CA THR A 42 4.32 -6.09 -6.05
C THR A 42 3.79 -7.46 -5.60
N LEU A 43 4.58 -8.21 -4.82
CA LEU A 43 4.18 -9.52 -4.29
C LEU A 43 3.09 -9.41 -3.22
N GLN A 44 3.16 -8.40 -2.35
CA GLN A 44 2.14 -8.12 -1.34
C GLN A 44 0.82 -7.73 -2.01
N LEU A 45 0.86 -6.79 -2.96
CA LEU A 45 -0.32 -6.38 -3.73
C LEU A 45 -0.96 -7.57 -4.45
N ARG A 46 -0.16 -8.41 -5.11
CA ARG A 46 -0.66 -9.62 -5.78
C ARG A 46 -1.33 -10.57 -4.79
N SER A 47 -0.75 -10.78 -3.62
CA SER A 47 -1.28 -11.70 -2.60
C SER A 47 -2.63 -11.21 -2.09
N ILE A 48 -2.75 -9.92 -1.77
CA ILE A 48 -4.02 -9.36 -1.31
C ILE A 48 -5.07 -9.38 -2.43
N MET A 49 -4.68 -9.05 -3.67
CA MET A 49 -5.59 -9.12 -4.81
C MET A 49 -6.09 -10.56 -5.02
N SER A 50 -5.28 -11.59 -4.82
CA SER A 50 -5.78 -12.97 -4.91
C SER A 50 -6.88 -13.29 -3.88
N ILE A 51 -6.82 -12.69 -2.69
CA ILE A 51 -7.88 -12.81 -1.68
C ILE A 51 -9.13 -12.04 -2.12
N ILE A 52 -8.96 -10.85 -2.69
CA ILE A 52 -10.08 -10.00 -3.13
C ILE A 52 -10.87 -10.62 -4.28
N TYR A 53 -10.19 -11.32 -5.19
CA TYR A 53 -10.79 -11.93 -6.38
C TYR A 53 -11.05 -13.43 -6.25
N ASP A 54 -10.93 -13.99 -5.05
CA ASP A 54 -11.19 -15.40 -4.84
C ASP A 54 -12.68 -15.73 -5.09
N PRO A 55 -12.99 -16.73 -5.93
CA PRO A 55 -14.36 -17.10 -6.25
C PRO A 55 -15.13 -17.74 -5.08
N ASP A 56 -14.47 -18.21 -4.01
CA ASP A 56 -15.10 -18.90 -2.87
C ASP A 56 -15.76 -17.94 -1.85
N ALA A 57 -16.26 -16.80 -2.31
CA ALA A 57 -16.86 -15.72 -1.51
C ALA A 57 -18.15 -16.11 -0.74
N GLU A 58 -18.60 -17.37 -0.84
CA GLU A 58 -19.71 -17.93 -0.07
C GLU A 58 -19.33 -18.25 1.39
N ASN A 59 -18.04 -18.36 1.70
CA ASN A 59 -17.56 -18.52 3.07
C ASN A 59 -17.60 -17.16 3.83
N GLU A 60 -18.31 -17.11 4.96
CA GLU A 60 -18.50 -15.89 5.74
C GLU A 60 -17.19 -15.32 6.33
N ASP A 61 -16.31 -16.17 6.85
CA ASP A 61 -15.00 -15.77 7.38
C ASP A 61 -14.11 -15.24 6.26
N PHE A 62 -14.20 -15.85 5.07
CA PHE A 62 -13.48 -15.39 3.89
C PHE A 62 -13.98 -14.02 3.44
N ARG A 63 -15.30 -13.84 3.37
CA ARG A 63 -15.92 -12.56 3.03
C ARG A 63 -15.53 -11.46 4.01
N ALA A 64 -15.48 -11.75 5.31
CA ALA A 64 -15.02 -10.79 6.33
C ALA A 64 -13.55 -10.39 6.11
N THR A 65 -12.68 -11.36 5.81
CA THR A 65 -11.26 -11.12 5.50
C THR A 65 -11.10 -10.24 4.26
N MET A 66 -11.82 -10.55 3.20
CA MET A 66 -11.83 -9.77 1.97
C MET A 66 -12.29 -8.32 2.22
N LEU A 67 -13.39 -8.11 2.97
CA LEU A 67 -13.86 -6.77 3.33
C LEU A 67 -12.81 -5.99 4.13
N SER A 68 -12.10 -6.65 5.05
CA SER A 68 -10.99 -6.05 5.78
C SER A 68 -9.88 -5.57 4.85
N TYR A 69 -9.49 -6.35 3.84
CA TYR A 69 -8.47 -5.93 2.88
C TYR A 69 -8.92 -4.78 1.98
N ILE A 70 -10.19 -4.77 1.59
CA ILE A 70 -10.78 -3.64 0.85
C ILE A 70 -10.66 -2.35 1.67
N ASP A 71 -10.93 -2.41 2.96
CA ASP A 71 -10.81 -1.24 3.84
C ASP A 71 -9.36 -0.84 4.09
N THR A 72 -8.44 -1.80 4.19
CA THR A 72 -6.99 -1.53 4.15
C THR A 72 -6.59 -0.81 2.87
N PHE A 73 -7.04 -1.25 1.70
CA PHE A 73 -6.74 -0.60 0.42
C PHE A 73 -7.27 0.83 0.33
N LYS A 74 -8.51 1.06 0.79
CA LYS A 74 -9.07 2.42 0.86
C LYS A 74 -8.24 3.32 1.77
N ARG A 75 -7.85 2.83 2.96
CA ARG A 75 -7.05 3.59 3.91
C ARG A 75 -5.66 3.89 3.35
N LEU A 76 -4.96 2.90 2.81
CA LEU A 76 -3.64 3.09 2.22
C LEU A 76 -3.67 4.09 1.07
N ASN A 77 -4.69 3.99 0.20
CA ASN A 77 -4.90 4.99 -0.85
C ASN A 77 -5.12 6.38 -0.25
N ALA A 78 -6.00 6.53 0.74
CA ALA A 78 -6.24 7.83 1.40
C ALA A 78 -4.97 8.38 2.06
N THR A 79 -4.17 7.54 2.72
CA THR A 79 -2.88 7.90 3.32
C THR A 79 -1.90 8.38 2.25
N TYR A 80 -1.78 7.67 1.13
CA TYR A 80 -0.90 8.09 0.02
C TYR A 80 -1.35 9.40 -0.64
N GLN A 81 -2.66 9.60 -0.78
CA GLN A 81 -3.20 10.86 -1.29
C GLN A 81 -2.96 12.03 -0.31
N ALA A 82 -2.93 11.75 0.99
CA ALA A 82 -2.67 12.73 2.05
C ALA A 82 -1.19 13.00 2.32
N LEU A 83 -0.26 12.26 1.68
CA LEU A 83 1.16 12.59 1.74
C LEU A 83 1.38 14.02 1.24
N PRO A 84 2.06 14.88 2.01
CA PRO A 84 2.46 16.19 1.55
C PRO A 84 3.38 16.08 0.34
N GLU A 85 3.30 17.09 -0.54
CA GLU A 85 4.26 17.23 -1.64
C GLU A 85 5.64 17.58 -1.09
N TYR A 86 6.69 17.19 -1.81
CA TYR A 86 8.08 17.39 -1.43
C TYR A 86 8.38 18.85 -1.04
N GLY A 87 9.03 19.04 0.10
CA GLY A 87 9.45 20.34 0.62
C GLY A 87 8.35 21.17 1.29
N THR A 88 7.08 20.75 1.24
CA THR A 88 5.98 21.51 1.87
C THR A 88 6.01 21.50 3.40
N THR A 89 6.72 20.56 4.00
CA THR A 89 6.91 20.46 5.46
C THR A 89 8.34 20.78 5.91
N ALA A 90 9.16 21.41 5.05
CA ALA A 90 10.56 21.74 5.34
C ALA A 90 10.76 22.73 6.51
N ASN A 91 9.74 23.52 6.84
CA ASN A 91 9.74 24.43 8.00
C ASN A 91 9.35 23.75 9.32
N ILE A 92 8.93 22.48 9.29
CA ILE A 92 8.56 21.69 10.46
C ILE A 92 9.81 20.90 10.92
N PRO A 93 10.20 20.98 12.20
CA PRO A 93 11.30 20.17 12.73
C PRO A 93 11.08 18.67 12.50
N ILE A 94 12.13 17.92 12.16
CA ILE A 94 12.04 16.47 11.87
C ILE A 94 11.22 15.69 12.92
N PRO A 95 11.41 15.87 14.24
CA PRO A 95 10.64 15.13 15.26
C PRO A 95 9.12 15.37 15.21
N GLU A 96 8.70 16.52 14.68
CA GLU A 96 7.30 16.94 14.58
C GLU A 96 6.66 16.59 13.24
N ARG A 97 7.45 16.20 12.23
CA ARG A 97 6.93 15.76 10.93
C ARG A 97 6.19 14.43 11.08
N ILE A 98 5.21 14.21 10.21
CA ILE A 98 4.38 12.99 10.21
C ILE A 98 5.00 11.98 9.26
N ALA A 99 5.23 10.76 9.75
CA ALA A 99 5.43 9.60 8.89
C ALA A 99 4.06 9.03 8.53
N TYR A 100 3.81 8.80 7.23
CA TYR A 100 2.53 8.35 6.70
C TYR A 100 2.52 6.86 6.37
N LEU A 101 3.61 6.35 5.79
CA LEU A 101 3.77 4.96 5.40
C LEU A 101 5.06 4.40 5.99
N HIS A 102 5.07 3.10 6.28
CA HIS A 102 6.22 2.39 6.83
C HIS A 102 6.47 1.11 6.03
N TYR A 103 7.73 0.86 5.71
CA TYR A 103 8.21 -0.34 5.03
C TYR A 103 9.28 -0.99 5.87
N PHE A 104 9.42 -2.31 5.76
CA PHE A 104 10.45 -3.05 6.46
C PHE A 104 10.96 -4.25 5.66
N ALA A 105 12.24 -4.58 5.86
CA ALA A 105 12.91 -5.75 5.30
C ALA A 105 14.16 -6.09 6.12
N GLY A 106 14.21 -7.30 6.72
CA GLY A 106 15.46 -7.85 7.28
C GLY A 106 16.18 -6.95 8.30
N GLY A 107 15.44 -6.20 9.13
CA GLY A 107 16.01 -5.25 10.11
C GLY A 107 16.38 -3.88 9.53
N SER A 108 15.88 -3.58 8.33
CA SER A 108 15.88 -2.24 7.76
C SER A 108 14.44 -1.72 7.68
N ASP A 109 14.29 -0.41 7.89
CA ASP A 109 13.01 0.27 7.95
C ASP A 109 13.03 1.58 7.15
N TRP A 110 11.91 1.92 6.52
CA TRP A 110 11.71 3.16 5.78
C TRP A 110 10.38 3.80 6.18
N TRP A 111 10.39 5.08 6.50
CA TRP A 111 9.20 5.87 6.79
C TRP A 111 9.06 7.01 5.79
N LEU A 112 7.92 7.11 5.12
CA LEU A 112 7.65 8.18 4.15
C LEU A 112 7.00 9.39 4.84
N LEU A 113 7.56 10.57 4.60
CA LEU A 113 7.07 11.84 5.15
C LEU A 113 6.44 12.71 4.05
N GLU A 114 7.01 12.72 2.85
CA GLU A 114 6.53 13.46 1.68
C GLU A 114 6.69 12.61 0.43
N LYS A 115 5.89 12.88 -0.59
CA LYS A 115 6.04 12.30 -1.93
C LYS A 115 6.54 13.37 -2.90
N ASP A 116 7.33 12.96 -3.88
CA ASP A 116 7.62 13.77 -5.05
C ASP A 116 6.74 13.27 -6.20
N THR A 117 5.87 14.15 -6.71
CA THR A 117 5.00 13.87 -7.85
C THR A 117 5.40 14.65 -9.11
N GLU A 118 6.46 15.47 -9.03
CA GLU A 118 6.88 16.35 -10.12
C GLU A 118 7.94 15.72 -11.04
N GLU A 119 8.72 14.75 -10.55
CA GLU A 119 9.71 14.07 -11.37
C GLU A 119 9.06 13.06 -12.33
N GLN A 120 9.04 13.40 -13.62
CA GLN A 120 8.34 12.66 -14.68
C GLN A 120 8.85 11.23 -14.93
N ASP A 121 9.94 10.80 -14.29
CA ASP A 121 10.58 9.49 -14.51
C ASP A 121 11.12 8.82 -13.22
N GLN A 122 10.92 9.41 -12.03
CA GLN A 122 11.37 8.82 -10.76
C GLN A 122 10.31 8.98 -9.68
N ASN A 123 9.84 7.85 -9.13
CA ASN A 123 8.93 7.87 -7.99
C ASN A 123 9.75 8.02 -6.70
N LEU A 124 10.12 9.27 -6.39
CA LEU A 124 10.85 9.59 -5.17
C LEU A 124 9.90 10.00 -4.05
N ALA A 125 10.36 9.77 -2.84
CA ALA A 125 9.73 10.26 -1.63
C ALA A 125 10.82 10.77 -0.69
N PHE A 126 10.47 11.69 0.20
CA PHE A 126 11.36 12.09 1.30
C PHE A 126 10.95 11.37 2.56
N GLY A 127 11.91 10.88 3.32
CA GLY A 127 11.60 10.21 4.55
C GLY A 127 12.79 9.87 5.44
N VAL A 128 12.59 8.89 6.30
CA VAL A 128 13.61 8.37 7.23
C VAL A 128 13.93 6.94 6.86
N ILE A 129 15.22 6.61 6.88
CA ILE A 129 15.76 5.29 6.59
C ILE A 129 16.56 4.83 7.80
N ALA A 130 16.33 3.62 8.27
CA ALA A 130 17.19 2.95 9.24
C ALA A 130 17.63 1.61 8.67
N LEU A 131 18.86 1.49 8.19
CA LEU A 131 19.36 0.26 7.56
C LEU A 131 20.04 -0.64 8.58
N HIS A 132 19.67 -1.92 8.66
CA HIS A 132 20.32 -2.90 9.53
C HIS A 132 20.52 -2.43 10.99
N GLN A 133 19.52 -1.76 11.57
CA GLN A 133 19.57 -1.15 12.90
C GLN A 133 20.69 -0.10 13.09
N GLN A 134 21.18 0.49 12.01
CA GLN A 134 22.05 1.67 12.06
C GLN A 134 21.23 2.90 12.49
N TYR A 135 21.97 3.97 12.76
CA TYR A 135 21.39 5.25 13.12
C TYR A 135 20.41 5.71 12.02
N PRO A 136 19.17 6.10 12.36
CA PRO A 136 18.21 6.55 11.35
C PRO A 136 18.65 7.86 10.69
N GLU A 137 18.52 7.95 9.38
CA GLU A 137 18.90 9.12 8.58
C GLU A 137 17.72 9.60 7.74
N THR A 138 17.62 10.92 7.54
CA THR A 138 16.63 11.48 6.61
C THR A 138 17.20 11.55 5.20
N GLY A 139 16.40 11.22 4.19
CA GLY A 139 16.84 11.31 2.80
C GLY A 139 15.76 10.95 1.79
N SER A 140 16.16 10.93 0.53
CA SER A 140 15.31 10.47 -0.57
C SER A 140 15.21 8.94 -0.56
N ILE A 141 14.00 8.45 -0.83
CA ILE A 141 13.62 7.05 -0.87
C ILE A 141 13.01 6.78 -2.25
N SER A 142 13.53 5.79 -2.97
CA SER A 142 12.93 5.33 -4.23
C SER A 142 11.75 4.41 -3.95
N LEU A 143 10.55 4.83 -4.30
CA LEU A 143 9.35 3.99 -4.22
C LEU A 143 9.42 2.83 -5.22
N ASP A 144 10.04 3.06 -6.39
CA ASP A 144 10.22 2.03 -7.40
C ASP A 144 11.07 0.86 -6.86
N GLU A 145 12.15 1.16 -6.13
CA GLU A 145 12.98 0.13 -5.49
C GLU A 145 12.23 -0.62 -4.39
N LEU A 146 11.49 0.10 -3.52
CA LEU A 146 10.69 -0.52 -2.46
C LEU A 146 9.60 -1.43 -3.02
N VAL A 147 8.90 -0.99 -4.06
CA VAL A 147 7.77 -1.72 -4.66
C VAL A 147 8.24 -2.93 -5.49
N ALA A 148 9.38 -2.81 -6.16
CA ALA A 148 9.95 -3.90 -6.96
C ALA A 148 10.64 -4.97 -6.12
N SER A 149 11.07 -4.64 -4.90
CA SER A 149 11.76 -5.59 -4.03
C SER A 149 10.83 -6.72 -3.54
N PRO A 150 11.21 -8.00 -3.71
CA PRO A 150 10.42 -9.12 -3.22
C PRO A 150 10.55 -9.34 -1.71
N TYR A 151 11.47 -8.64 -1.04
CA TYR A 151 11.77 -8.80 0.38
C TYR A 151 11.25 -7.64 1.24
N VAL A 152 10.83 -6.55 0.61
CA VAL A 152 10.23 -5.40 1.30
C VAL A 152 8.74 -5.64 1.45
N SER A 153 8.23 -5.33 2.64
CA SER A 153 6.80 -5.31 2.93
C SER A 153 6.39 -3.90 3.36
N LEU A 154 5.22 -3.45 2.90
CA LEU A 154 4.53 -2.30 3.46
C LEU A 154 3.81 -2.75 4.73
N ASP A 155 3.98 -2.03 5.84
CA ASP A 155 3.21 -2.29 7.06
C ASP A 155 1.77 -1.79 6.88
N GLU A 156 0.85 -2.74 6.67
CA GLU A 156 -0.57 -2.46 6.50
C GLU A 156 -1.19 -1.88 7.78
N HIS A 157 -0.63 -2.14 8.96
CA HIS A 157 -1.19 -1.69 10.24
C HIS A 157 -0.65 -0.33 10.69
N PHE A 158 0.43 0.15 10.09
CA PHE A 158 0.99 1.46 10.37
C PHE A 158 -0.06 2.57 10.20
N GLN A 159 -0.10 3.48 11.16
CA GLN A 159 -0.96 4.66 11.14
C GLN A 159 -0.09 5.91 11.15
N PRO A 160 -0.47 6.97 10.41
CA PRO A 160 0.28 8.20 10.41
C PRO A 160 0.49 8.76 11.81
N LYS A 161 1.73 9.05 12.17
CA LYS A 161 2.11 9.60 13.48
C LYS A 161 3.40 10.41 13.39
N THR A 162 3.65 11.24 14.40
CA THR A 162 4.85 12.08 14.41
C THR A 162 6.11 11.24 14.59
N ILE A 163 7.25 11.69 14.05
CA ILE A 163 8.53 10.96 14.16
C ILE A 163 8.90 10.69 15.61
N LYS A 164 8.66 11.63 16.52
CA LYS A 164 8.88 11.43 17.97
C LYS A 164 8.02 10.35 18.61
N ASP A 165 6.90 9.97 17.99
CA ASP A 165 6.01 8.88 18.44
C ASP A 165 6.41 7.51 17.83
N ILE A 166 7.51 7.47 17.08
CA ILE A 166 8.09 6.24 16.52
C ILE A 166 9.27 5.85 17.39
N ARG A 167 9.12 4.73 18.10
CA ARG A 167 10.09 4.27 19.10
C ARG A 167 11.46 4.02 18.47
N GLU A 168 11.46 3.49 17.25
CA GLU A 168 12.63 3.18 16.44
C GLU A 168 13.39 4.43 16.00
N LEU A 169 12.75 5.61 16.07
CA LEU A 169 13.31 6.90 15.64
C LEU A 169 13.58 7.85 16.82
N SER A 170 13.61 7.34 18.05
CA SER A 170 13.90 8.16 19.25
C SER A 170 15.20 8.93 19.13
N ASP A 171 16.18 8.36 18.44
CA ASP A 171 17.51 8.92 18.31
C ASP A 171 17.52 10.20 17.45
N LEU A 172 16.64 10.30 16.44
CA LEU A 172 16.47 11.51 15.62
C LEU A 172 15.87 12.69 16.40
N CYS A 173 15.27 12.42 17.56
CA CYS A 173 14.64 13.45 18.38
C CYS A 173 15.62 14.15 19.34
N ASN A 174 16.84 13.63 19.48
CA ASN A 174 17.86 14.11 20.40
C ASN A 174 19.00 14.87 19.70
N GLN A 175 18.87 15.14 18.38
CA GLN A 175 19.80 15.96 17.61
C GLN A 175 19.41 17.44 17.63
#